data_AF-A0A968MHR4-F1
#
_entry.id   AF-A0A968MHR4-F1
#
_cell.length_a   1.000
_cell.length_b   1.000
_cell.length_c   1.000
_cell.angle_alpha   90.00
_cell.angle_beta   90.00
_cell.angle_gamma   90.00
#
_symmetry.space_group_name_H-M   'P 1'
#
loop_
_entity.id
_entity.type
_entity.pdbx_description
1 polymer ?
#
loop_
_entity_poly.entity_id
_entity_poly.type
_entity_poly.pdbx_seq_one_letter_code
_entity_poly.pdbx_strand_id
1 'polypeptide(L)'
;MAGGKETPRQQMINMMYIVLTAMLALQVSSSIIDKFLFLNDALEITQTDSKTANDSAFAALEREVAESGPKAKPALDKAKEVRANAKELVEKLAKLKEELIAGPGGGIDKETGKW
;
A
#
# COMPACT_ATOMS: atom_id res chain seq x y z
N MET A 1 -26.23 19.64 -42.59
CA MET A 1 -25.22 20.33 -41.74
C MET A 1 -25.88 21.53 -41.06
N ALA A 2 -26.69 21.30 -40.03
CA ALA A 2 -27.33 22.38 -39.26
C ALA A 2 -26.37 22.89 -38.18
N GLY A 3 -25.29 23.54 -38.63
CA GLY A 3 -24.32 24.21 -37.77
C GLY A 3 -24.77 25.63 -37.47
N GLY A 4 -25.87 25.80 -36.72
CA GLY A 4 -26.15 27.09 -36.10
C GLY A 4 -25.08 27.35 -35.06
N LYS A 5 -24.36 28.47 -35.16
CA LYS A 5 -23.42 28.90 -34.11
C LYS A 5 -24.19 28.90 -32.78
N GLU A 6 -23.70 28.09 -31.83
CA GLU A 6 -24.18 28.06 -30.45
C GLU A 6 -24.41 29.48 -29.94
N THR A 7 -25.60 29.77 -29.41
CA THR A 7 -25.88 31.11 -28.88
C THR A 7 -24.89 31.42 -27.75
N PRO A 8 -24.52 32.70 -27.52
CA PRO A 8 -23.62 33.06 -26.42
C PRO A 8 -24.06 32.51 -25.05
N ARG A 9 -25.36 32.34 -24.84
CA ARG A 9 -25.93 31.68 -23.65
C ARG A 9 -25.59 30.18 -23.60
N GLN A 10 -25.75 29.47 -24.71
CA GLN A 10 -25.41 28.04 -24.84
C GLN A 10 -23.91 27.81 -24.62
N GLN A 11 -23.06 28.70 -25.14
CA GLN A 11 -21.61 28.68 -24.90
C GLN A 11 -21.26 28.87 -23.42
N MET A 12 -21.92 29.80 -22.72
CA MET A 12 -21.72 29.98 -21.28
C MET A 12 -22.19 28.77 -20.47
N ILE A 13 -23.31 28.15 -20.86
CA ILE A 13 -23.81 26.93 -20.21
C ILE A 13 -22.81 25.78 -20.41
N ASN A 14 -22.34 25.57 -21.63
CA ASN A 14 -21.37 24.50 -21.92
C ASN A 14 -20.03 24.71 -21.20
N MET A 15 -19.53 25.95 -21.14
CA MET A 15 -18.34 26.28 -20.36
C MET A 15 -18.57 26.03 -18.85
N MET A 16 -19.74 26.37 -18.31
CA MET A 16 -20.06 26.12 -16.91
C MET A 16 -20.09 24.62 -16.59
N TYR A 17 -20.62 23.79 -17.48
CA TYR A 17 -20.60 22.33 -17.33
C TYR A 17 -19.16 21.79 -17.37
N ILE A 18 -18.33 22.22 -18.32
CA ILE A 18 -16.93 21.78 -18.40
C ILE A 18 -16.16 22.21 -17.14
N VAL A 19 -16.38 23.43 -16.66
CA VAL A 19 -15.75 23.94 -15.44
C VAL A 19 -16.23 23.18 -14.20
N LEU A 20 -17.53 22.88 -14.08
CA LEU A 20 -18.07 22.08 -12.98
C LEU A 20 -17.54 20.64 -13.02
N THR A 21 -17.50 20.02 -14.21
CA THR A 21 -16.93 18.68 -14.40
C THR A 21 -15.44 18.66 -14.08
N ALA A 22 -14.69 19.71 -14.46
CA ALA A 22 -13.28 19.86 -14.10
C ALA A 22 -13.10 20.05 -12.59
N MET A 23 -13.93 20.85 -11.91
CA MET A 23 -13.88 21.00 -10.45
C MET A 23 -14.21 19.69 -9.72
N LEU A 24 -15.23 18.96 -10.17
CA LEU A 24 -15.56 17.65 -9.62
C LEU A 24 -14.42 16.65 -9.85
N ALA A 25 -13.80 16.63 -11.03
CA ALA A 25 -12.66 15.78 -11.33
C ALA A 25 -11.44 16.10 -10.45
N LEU A 26 -11.16 17.40 -10.22
CA LEU A 26 -10.09 17.84 -9.33
C LEU A 26 -10.33 17.41 -7.88
N GLN A 27 -11.57 17.49 -7.39
CA GLN A 27 -11.91 17.11 -6.01
C GLN A 27 -12.00 15.59 -5.79
N VAL A 28 -12.49 14.83 -6.79
CA VAL A 28 -12.57 13.36 -6.71
C VAL A 28 -11.19 12.71 -6.62
N SER A 29 -10.18 13.31 -7.26
CA SER A 29 -8.81 12.79 -7.22
C SER A 29 -8.25 12.72 -5.80
N SER A 30 -8.42 13.76 -4.98
CA SER A 30 -7.81 13.82 -3.65
C SER A 30 -8.46 12.85 -2.66
N SER A 31 -9.79 12.84 -2.57
CA SER A 31 -10.51 12.00 -1.59
C SER A 31 -10.33 10.49 -1.78
N ILE A 32 -10.09 10.04 -3.01
CA ILE A 32 -9.83 8.63 -3.32
C ILE A 32 -8.39 8.27 -2.93
N ILE A 33 -7.42 9.14 -3.23
CA ILE A 33 -6.01 8.95 -2.86
C ILE A 33 -5.88 8.87 -1.33
N ASP A 34 -6.57 9.73 -0.59
CA ASP A 34 -6.58 9.70 0.88
C ASP A 34 -7.05 8.35 1.44
N LYS A 35 -8.02 7.70 0.79
CA LYS A 35 -8.48 6.36 1.18
C LYS A 35 -7.44 5.28 0.90
N PHE A 36 -6.71 5.39 -0.22
CA PHE A 36 -5.62 4.46 -0.50
C PHE A 36 -4.46 4.62 0.49
N LEU A 37 -4.15 5.85 0.91
CA LEU A 37 -3.18 6.11 1.97
C LEU A 37 -3.63 5.49 3.30
N PHE A 38 -4.89 5.70 3.68
CA PHE A 38 -5.45 5.08 4.88
C PHE A 38 -5.38 3.54 4.84
N LEU A 39 -5.70 2.93 3.68
CA LEU A 39 -5.59 1.49 3.50
C LEU A 39 -4.14 1.01 3.62
N ASN A 40 -3.17 1.72 3.04
CA ASN A 40 -1.75 1.39 3.20
C ASN A 40 -1.33 1.46 4.68
N ASP A 41 -1.70 2.52 5.40
CA ASP A 41 -1.38 2.69 6.82
C ASP A 41 -1.98 1.53 7.65
N ALA A 42 -3.24 1.15 7.39
CA ALA A 42 -3.88 0.03 8.06
C ALA A 42 -3.20 -1.33 7.76
N LEU A 43 -2.75 -1.53 6.53
CA LEU A 43 -2.01 -2.73 6.12
C LEU A 43 -0.61 -2.77 6.76
N GLU A 44 0.08 -1.64 6.89
CA GLU A 44 1.38 -1.56 7.57
C GLU A 44 1.27 -1.88 9.07
N ILE A 45 0.21 -1.41 9.74
CA ILE A 45 -0.09 -1.80 11.13
C ILE A 45 -0.30 -3.32 11.21
N THR A 46 -1.17 -3.87 10.36
CA THR A 46 -1.47 -5.31 10.33
C THR A 46 -0.21 -6.15 10.06
N GLN A 47 0.68 -5.66 9.20
CA GLN A 47 1.95 -6.30 8.87
C GLN A 47 2.90 -6.29 10.08
N THR A 48 2.95 -5.19 10.83
CA THR A 48 3.75 -5.06 12.06
C THR A 48 3.24 -5.99 13.16
N ASP A 49 1.92 -6.08 13.33
CA ASP A 49 1.29 -6.97 14.30
C ASP A 49 1.56 -8.44 13.95
N SER A 50 1.41 -8.80 12.67
CA SER A 50 1.71 -10.14 12.17
C SER A 50 3.17 -10.52 12.39
N LYS A 51 4.10 -9.58 12.16
CA LYS A 51 5.53 -9.78 12.43
C LYS A 51 5.79 -10.05 13.91
N THR A 52 5.19 -9.26 14.79
CA THR A 52 5.32 -9.41 16.25
C THR A 52 4.78 -10.75 16.75
N ALA A 53 3.62 -11.17 16.23
CA ALA A 53 3.03 -12.47 16.53
C ALA A 53 3.94 -13.62 16.05
N ASN A 54 4.47 -13.53 14.82
CA ASN A 54 5.39 -14.52 14.26
C ASN A 54 6.70 -14.61 15.05
N ASP A 55 7.27 -13.48 15.46
CA ASP A 55 8.48 -13.42 16.26
C ASP A 55 8.26 -14.07 17.64
N SER A 56 7.09 -13.84 18.25
CA SER A 56 6.71 -14.45 19.52
C SER A 56 6.52 -15.97 19.42
N ALA A 57 5.83 -16.43 18.36
CA ALA A 57 5.65 -17.86 18.10
C ALA A 57 6.99 -18.55 17.84
N PHE A 58 7.90 -17.90 17.13
CA PHE A 58 9.23 -18.42 16.88
C PHE A 58 10.07 -18.53 18.16
N ALA A 59 10.02 -17.50 19.03
CA ALA A 59 10.69 -17.54 20.33
C ALA A 59 10.13 -18.65 21.25
N ALA A 60 8.83 -18.91 21.19
CA ALA A 60 8.22 -20.04 21.90
C ALA A 60 8.73 -21.39 21.39
N LEU A 61 8.87 -21.56 20.08
CA LEU A 61 9.48 -22.76 19.48
C LEU A 61 10.93 -22.96 19.91
N GLU A 62 11.73 -21.88 19.98
CA GLU A 62 13.12 -21.97 20.46
C GLU A 62 13.20 -22.42 21.93
N ARG A 63 12.30 -21.91 22.78
CA ARG A 63 12.19 -22.35 24.19
C ARG A 63 11.79 -23.82 24.30
N GLU A 64 10.78 -24.24 23.55
CA GLU A 64 10.32 -25.63 23.54
C GLU A 64 11.44 -26.60 23.11
N VAL A 65 12.28 -26.21 22.14
CA VAL A 65 13.44 -27.01 21.72
C VAL A 65 14.51 -27.10 22.80
N ALA A 66 14.70 -26.02 23.57
CA ALA A 66 15.62 -26.01 24.69
C ALA A 66 15.14 -26.93 25.84
N GLU A 67 13.83 -27.03 26.06
CA GLU A 67 13.21 -27.84 27.13
C GLU A 67 13.00 -29.31 26.74
N SER A 68 12.46 -29.57 25.55
CA SER A 68 12.05 -30.92 25.08
C SER A 68 13.14 -31.69 24.34
N GLY A 69 14.31 -31.10 24.13
CA GLY A 69 15.47 -31.74 23.51
C GLY A 69 15.28 -32.09 22.02
N PRO A 70 16.02 -33.08 21.46
CA PRO A 70 16.14 -33.29 20.02
C PRO A 70 14.84 -33.63 19.26
N LYS A 71 13.72 -33.89 19.95
CA LYS A 71 12.41 -34.15 19.32
C LYS A 71 11.83 -32.92 18.63
N ALA A 72 12.10 -31.72 19.14
CA ALA A 72 11.55 -30.47 18.59
C ALA A 72 12.48 -29.79 17.56
N LYS A 73 13.74 -30.24 17.43
CA LYS A 73 14.72 -29.71 16.45
C LYS A 73 14.20 -29.69 15.00
N PRO A 74 13.59 -30.76 14.47
CA PRO A 74 13.12 -30.76 13.08
C PRO A 74 12.05 -29.71 12.79
N ALA A 75 11.23 -29.36 13.79
CA ALA A 75 10.22 -28.31 13.66
C ALA A 75 10.87 -26.92 13.63
N LEU A 76 11.88 -26.69 14.47
CA LEU A 76 12.64 -25.43 14.49
C LEU A 76 13.41 -25.21 13.19
N ASP A 77 14.04 -26.25 12.64
CA ASP A 77 14.80 -26.15 11.40
C ASP A 77 13.88 -25.79 10.21
N LYS A 78 12.70 -26.41 10.13
CA LYS A 78 11.67 -26.02 9.15
C LYS A 78 11.16 -24.60 9.36
N ALA A 79 10.94 -24.19 10.61
CA ALA A 79 10.51 -22.83 10.91
C ALA A 79 11.56 -21.79 10.48
N LYS A 80 12.85 -22.10 10.66
CA LYS A 80 13.97 -21.26 10.19
C LYS A 80 13.99 -21.13 8.67
N GLU A 81 13.80 -22.24 7.95
CA GLU A 81 13.74 -22.26 6.50
C GLU A 81 12.59 -21.38 5.97
N VAL A 82 11.38 -21.58 6.51
CA VAL A 82 10.20 -20.78 6.14
C VAL A 82 10.44 -19.30 6.43
N ARG A 83 11.02 -18.96 7.59
CA ARG A 83 11.32 -17.57 7.97
C ARG A 83 12.35 -16.93 7.03
N ALA A 84 13.37 -17.68 6.59
CA ALA A 84 14.35 -17.20 5.63
C ALA A 84 13.71 -16.90 4.26
N ASN A 85 12.91 -17.83 3.74
CA ASN A 85 12.21 -17.66 2.46
C ASN A 85 11.20 -16.50 2.51
N ALA A 86 10.44 -16.39 3.61
CA ALA A 86 9.50 -15.29 3.82
C ALA A 86 10.23 -13.94 3.89
N LYS A 87 11.38 -13.87 4.56
CA LYS A 87 12.19 -12.66 4.62
C LYS A 87 12.68 -12.22 3.24
N GLU A 88 13.18 -13.15 2.42
CA GLU A 88 13.60 -12.85 1.05
C GLU A 88 12.45 -12.30 0.20
N LEU A 89 11.25 -12.89 0.32
CA LEU A 89 10.06 -12.42 -0.39
C LEU A 89 9.66 -11.01 0.06
N VAL A 90 9.63 -10.75 1.37
CA VAL A 90 9.30 -9.42 1.92
C VAL A 90 10.31 -8.38 1.47
N GLU A 91 11.60 -8.70 1.44
CA GLU A 91 12.64 -7.79 0.93
C GLU A 91 12.48 -7.49 -0.56
N LYS A 92 12.11 -8.49 -1.38
CA LYS A 92 11.80 -8.27 -2.80
C LYS A 92 10.59 -7.36 -2.98
N LEU A 93 9.52 -7.59 -2.21
CA LEU A 93 8.32 -6.76 -2.25
C LEU A 93 8.61 -5.32 -1.79
N ALA A 94 9.45 -5.14 -0.77
CA ALA A 94 9.86 -3.82 -0.29
C ALA A 94 10.63 -3.04 -1.39
N LYS A 95 11.58 -3.69 -2.07
CA LYS A 95 12.30 -3.07 -3.20
C LYS A 95 11.37 -2.69 -4.34
N LEU A 96 10.43 -3.56 -4.70
CA LEU A 96 9.43 -3.24 -5.73
C LEU A 96 8.54 -2.06 -5.32
N LYS A 97 8.16 -1.97 -4.04
CA LYS A 97 7.43 -0.82 -3.50
C LYS A 97 8.26 0.46 -3.65
N GLU A 98 9.54 0.43 -3.28
CA GLU A 98 10.46 1.58 -3.45
C GLU A 98 10.63 2.01 -4.90
N GLU A 99 10.81 1.07 -5.83
CA GLU A 99 10.91 1.35 -7.28
C GLU A 99 9.63 1.98 -7.83
N LEU A 100 8.46 1.50 -7.41
CA LEU A 100 7.17 2.05 -7.83
C LEU A 100 6.93 3.46 -7.29
N ILE A 101 7.30 3.72 -6.04
CA ILE A 101 7.19 5.06 -5.42
C ILE A 101 8.16 6.04 -6.11
N ALA A 102 9.42 5.62 -6.34
CA ALA A 102 10.45 6.46 -6.94
C ALA A 102 10.22 6.74 -8.44
N GLY A 103 9.56 5.83 -9.15
CA GLY A 103 9.26 5.96 -10.57
C GLY A 103 7.88 6.60 -10.83
N PRO A 104 6.86 5.81 -11.22
CA PRO A 104 5.55 6.31 -11.63
C PRO A 104 4.72 6.91 -10.48
N GLY A 105 5.08 6.64 -9.22
CA GLY A 105 4.36 7.13 -8.03
C GLY A 105 4.54 8.63 -7.74
N GLY A 106 5.52 9.30 -8.37
CA GLY A 106 5.74 10.74 -8.16
C GLY A 106 6.60 11.09 -6.94
N GLY A 107 7.11 10.08 -6.22
CA GLY A 107 7.99 10.25 -5.06
C GLY A 107 7.24 10.55 -3.76
N ILE A 108 7.99 10.74 -2.67
CA ILE A 108 7.43 11.05 -1.36
C ILE A 108 7.12 12.55 -1.28
N ASP A 109 5.88 12.88 -0.90
CA ASP A 109 5.45 14.23 -0.60
C ASP A 109 6.27 14.78 0.58
N LYS A 110 6.90 15.94 0.38
CA LYS A 110 7.80 16.57 1.34
C LYS A 110 7.09 17.16 2.56
N GLU A 111 5.79 17.45 2.46
CA GLU A 111 5.02 18.01 3.57
C GLU A 111 4.38 16.92 4.43
N THR A 112 3.94 15.82 3.82
CA THR A 112 3.22 14.75 4.52
C THR A 112 4.09 13.53 4.82
N GLY A 113 5.23 13.37 4.14
CA GLY A 113 6.10 12.19 4.26
C GLY A 113 5.48 10.91 3.69
N LYS A 114 4.35 11.04 2.99
CA LYS A 114 3.62 9.92 2.36
C LYS A 114 3.99 9.83 0.87
N TRP A 115 3.91 8.63 0.32
CA TRP A 115 4.10 8.39 -1.11
C TRP A 115 2.90 8.87 -1.93
#